data_AF-A0A924IMP8-F1
#
_entry.id   AF-A0A924IMP8-F1
#
_cell.length_a   1.000
_cell.length_b   1.000
_cell.length_c   1.000
_cell.angle_alpha   90.00
_cell.angle_beta   90.00
_cell.angle_gamma   90.00
#
_symmetry.space_group_name_H-M   'P 1'
#
loop_
_entity.id
_entity.type
_entity.pdbx_description
1 polymer ?
#
loop_
_entity_poly.entity_id
_entity_poly.type
_entity_poly.pdbx_seq_one_letter_code
_entity_poly.pdbx_strand_id
1 'polypeptide(L)'
;MPETKLDSKYTVTINGKQFVQYAGLVDLAHQMGLRSMRTELIQIPTADNKAVCICRAEVEMQDGRVFTGIGDASPANVSPRLVPSLIRFAETRAKARALRDATNVGMVALEELDHDDDTMGRANANGGHGARPEAAPPPERPRRNAQDAAHRL
;
A
#
# COMPACT_ATOMS: atom_id res chain seq x y z
N MET A 1 -5.77 -30.02 2.42
CA MET A 1 -5.85 -28.55 2.33
C MET A 1 -4.44 -28.02 2.52
N PRO A 2 -3.96 -27.08 1.70
CA PRO A 2 -2.68 -26.41 1.98
C PRO A 2 -2.73 -25.76 3.37
N GLU A 3 -1.59 -25.74 4.06
CA GLU A 3 -1.46 -25.13 5.38
C GLU A 3 -1.69 -23.61 5.28
N THR A 4 -2.65 -23.09 6.04
CA THR A 4 -2.93 -21.66 6.10
C THR A 4 -1.87 -20.98 6.96
N LYS A 5 -0.99 -20.19 6.34
CA LYS A 5 0.13 -19.55 7.04
C LYS A 5 0.57 -18.27 6.36
N LEU A 6 0.97 -17.29 7.16
CA LEU A 6 1.62 -16.07 6.65
C LEU A 6 2.99 -16.41 6.03
N ASP A 7 3.16 -16.08 4.76
CA ASP A 7 4.45 -16.20 4.08
C ASP A 7 5.44 -15.18 4.66
N SER A 8 6.61 -15.66 5.07
CA SER A 8 7.68 -14.83 5.64
C SER A 8 8.14 -13.71 4.72
N LYS A 9 7.93 -13.82 3.40
CA LYS A 9 8.25 -12.73 2.45
C LYS A 9 7.46 -11.45 2.71
N TYR A 10 6.31 -11.53 3.37
CA TYR A 10 5.50 -10.38 3.75
C TYR A 10 5.86 -9.81 5.12
N THR A 11 6.91 -10.32 5.78
CA THR A 11 7.37 -9.82 7.07
C THR A 11 8.65 -9.02 6.90
N VAL A 12 8.71 -7.84 7.52
CA VAL A 12 9.87 -6.94 7.49
C VAL A 12 10.28 -6.59 8.91
N THR A 13 11.59 -6.59 9.18
CA THR A 13 12.13 -6.19 10.49
C THR A 13 12.69 -4.77 10.40
N ILE A 14 12.20 -3.88 11.27
CA ILE A 14 12.69 -2.50 11.40
C ILE A 14 13.04 -2.27 12.87
N ASN A 15 14.29 -1.90 13.16
CA ASN A 15 14.79 -1.65 14.52
C ASN A 15 14.47 -2.81 15.50
N GLY A 16 14.62 -4.06 15.05
CA GLY A 16 14.36 -5.26 15.86
C GLY A 16 12.88 -5.59 16.09
N LYS A 17 11.94 -4.81 15.54
CA LYS A 17 10.50 -5.10 15.55
C LYS A 17 10.06 -5.67 14.21
N GLN A 18 9.18 -6.66 14.23
CA GLN A 18 8.60 -7.27 13.02
C GLN A 18 7.29 -6.60 12.65
N PHE A 19 7.12 -6.36 11.35
CA PHE A 19 5.94 -5.76 10.74
C PHE A 19 5.48 -6.66 9.61
N VAL A 20 4.17 -6.73 9.41
CA VAL A 20 3.58 -7.42 8.27
C VAL A 20 3.27 -6.41 7.17
N GLN A 21 3.44 -6.76 5.91
CA GLN A 21 2.96 -5.95 4.79
C GLN A 21 1.47 -6.20 4.60
N TYR A 22 0.70 -5.16 4.24
CA TYR A 22 -0.73 -5.27 3.95
C TYR A 22 -1.04 -6.41 2.96
N ALA A 23 -0.19 -6.61 1.95
CA ALA A 23 -0.33 -7.70 0.98
C ALA A 23 -0.35 -9.09 1.64
N GLY A 24 0.44 -9.31 2.70
CA GLY A 24 0.45 -10.57 3.44
C GLY A 24 -0.82 -10.81 4.25
N LEU A 25 -1.44 -9.75 4.77
CA LEU A 25 -2.73 -9.84 5.44
C LEU A 25 -3.85 -10.21 4.47
N VAL A 26 -3.86 -9.62 3.27
CA VAL A 26 -4.84 -9.94 2.22
C VAL A 26 -4.68 -11.37 1.74
N ASP A 27 -3.44 -11.81 1.49
CA ASP A 27 -3.15 -13.18 1.07
C ASP A 27 -3.61 -14.20 2.12
N LEU A 28 -3.24 -13.99 3.39
CA LEU A 28 -3.66 -14.86 4.49
C LEU A 28 -5.18 -14.88 4.67
N ALA A 29 -5.85 -13.73 4.54
CA ALA A 29 -7.30 -13.68 4.61
C ALA A 29 -7.96 -14.47 3.47
N HIS A 30 -7.45 -14.40 2.23
CA HIS A 30 -7.94 -15.25 1.14
C HIS A 30 -7.75 -16.74 1.43
N GLN A 31 -6.59 -17.14 1.96
CA GLN A 31 -6.36 -18.53 2.39
C GLN A 31 -7.36 -18.99 3.47
N MET A 32 -7.80 -18.07 4.33
CA MET A 32 -8.79 -18.30 5.39
C MET A 32 -10.26 -18.18 4.94
N GLY A 33 -10.50 -17.91 3.65
CA GLY A 33 -11.84 -17.75 3.10
C GLY A 33 -12.43 -16.36 3.32
N LEU A 34 -11.65 -15.30 3.05
CA LEU A 34 -12.17 -13.95 2.92
C LEU A 34 -13.33 -13.92 1.93
N ARG A 35 -14.50 -13.48 2.38
CA ARG A 35 -15.72 -13.42 1.57
C ARG A 35 -15.94 -12.03 0.99
N SER A 36 -15.82 -10.99 1.81
CA SER A 36 -15.95 -9.62 1.32
C SER A 36 -15.19 -8.62 2.21
N MET A 37 -14.91 -7.46 1.62
CA MET A 37 -14.34 -6.32 2.34
C MET A 37 -15.06 -5.05 1.88
N ARG A 38 -15.49 -4.23 2.84
CA ARG A 38 -16.16 -2.96 2.60
C ARG A 38 -15.45 -1.85 3.35
N THR A 39 -15.44 -0.66 2.79
CA THR A 39 -14.90 0.53 3.44
C THR A 39 -15.89 1.68 3.39
N GLU A 40 -15.84 2.52 4.42
CA GLU A 40 -16.68 3.70 4.56
C GLU A 40 -15.80 4.87 4.98
N LEU A 41 -15.92 5.99 4.27
CA LEU A 41 -15.27 7.24 4.64
C LEU A 41 -16.10 7.93 5.71
N ILE A 42 -15.63 7.87 6.96
CA ILE A 42 -16.33 8.40 8.13
C ILE A 42 -16.07 9.91 8.26
N GLN A 43 -14.85 10.35 7.96
CA GLN A 43 -14.48 11.76 8.00
C GLN A 43 -13.64 12.14 6.78
N ILE A 44 -14.16 13.09 6.00
CA ILE A 44 -13.44 13.73 4.89
C ILE A 44 -12.45 14.75 5.48
N PRO A 45 -11.20 14.82 5.01
CA PRO A 45 -10.25 15.82 5.47
C PRO A 45 -10.67 17.23 5.03
N THR A 46 -10.79 18.15 5.99
CA THR A 46 -11.12 19.56 5.76
C THR A 46 -10.21 20.47 6.59
N ALA A 47 -10.21 21.79 6.32
CA ALA A 47 -9.44 22.72 7.15
C ALA A 47 -9.92 22.70 8.62
N ASP A 48 -11.23 22.64 8.84
CA ASP A 48 -11.85 22.70 10.18
C ASP A 48 -11.47 21.52 11.07
N ASN A 49 -11.25 20.34 10.47
CA ASN A 49 -10.80 19.14 11.19
C ASN A 49 -9.30 18.91 11.11
N LYS A 50 -8.51 19.93 10.77
CA LYS A 50 -7.05 19.87 10.63
C LYS A 50 -6.59 18.80 9.62
N ALA A 51 -7.39 18.62 8.57
CA ALA A 51 -7.24 17.60 7.54
C ALA A 51 -7.16 16.17 8.09
N VAL A 52 -7.84 15.87 9.20
CA VAL A 52 -7.97 14.49 9.68
C VAL A 52 -8.96 13.74 8.80
N CYS A 53 -8.52 12.62 8.24
CA CYS A 53 -9.31 11.66 7.49
C CYS A 53 -9.53 10.40 8.33
N ILE A 54 -10.75 9.86 8.34
CA ILE A 54 -11.09 8.62 9.06
C ILE A 54 -11.86 7.69 8.13
N CYS A 55 -11.41 6.44 8.03
CA CYS A 55 -12.11 5.37 7.32
C CYS A 55 -12.44 4.23 8.28
N ARG A 56 -13.58 3.58 8.07
CA ARG A 56 -13.92 2.29 8.65
C ARG A 56 -13.78 1.22 7.59
N ALA A 57 -13.26 0.06 7.96
CA ALA A 57 -13.27 -1.15 7.15
C ALA A 57 -14.06 -2.24 7.87
N GLU A 58 -14.69 -3.10 7.08
CA GLU A 58 -15.40 -4.29 7.53
C GLU A 58 -14.95 -5.46 6.65
N VAL A 59 -14.55 -6.55 7.29
CA VAL A 59 -14.07 -7.78 6.68
C VAL A 59 -15.02 -8.90 7.08
N GLU A 60 -15.61 -9.57 6.09
CA GLU A 60 -16.52 -10.69 6.27
C GLU A 60 -15.83 -11.97 5.81
N MET A 61 -15.78 -12.98 6.67
CA MET A 61 -15.22 -14.31 6.38
C MET A 61 -16.33 -15.25 5.89
N GLN A 62 -15.95 -16.33 5.20
CA GLN A 62 -16.89 -17.32 4.67
C GLN A 62 -17.72 -18.02 5.76
N ASP A 63 -17.20 -18.10 6.99
CA ASP A 63 -17.87 -18.68 8.16
C ASP A 63 -18.85 -17.71 8.84
N GLY A 64 -19.05 -16.52 8.28
CA GLY A 64 -19.97 -15.50 8.79
C GLY A 64 -19.38 -14.59 9.86
N ARG A 65 -18.12 -14.80 10.29
CA ARG A 65 -17.45 -13.85 11.19
C ARG A 65 -17.20 -12.52 10.49
N VAL A 66 -17.41 -11.43 11.22
CA VAL A 66 -17.20 -10.07 10.75
C VAL A 66 -16.22 -9.36 11.67
N PHE A 67 -15.24 -8.71 11.07
CA PHE A 67 -14.20 -7.96 11.75
C PHE A 67 -14.20 -6.52 11.23
N THR A 68 -13.89 -5.57 12.10
CA THR A 68 -13.95 -4.15 11.75
C THR A 68 -12.69 -3.44 12.19
N GLY A 69 -12.27 -2.43 11.44
CA GLY A 69 -11.11 -1.61 11.78
C GLY A 69 -11.37 -0.14 11.45
N ILE A 70 -10.83 0.76 12.27
CA ILE A 70 -10.80 2.20 11.99
C ILE A 70 -9.37 2.59 11.65
N GLY A 71 -9.18 3.32 10.56
CA GLY A 71 -7.90 3.91 10.19
C GLY A 71 -8.03 5.42 10.04
N ASP A 72 -7.04 6.14 10.53
CA ASP A 72 -6.95 7.59 10.42
C ASP A 72 -5.71 8.01 9.63
N ALA A 73 -5.75 9.19 9.04
CA ALA A 73 -4.59 9.83 8.45
C ALA A 73 -4.73 11.35 8.55
N SER A 74 -3.66 12.04 8.91
CA SER A 74 -3.61 13.50 8.96
C SER A 74 -2.19 13.98 8.69
N PRO A 75 -1.99 15.28 8.37
CA PRO A 75 -0.63 15.83 8.25
C PRO A 75 0.25 15.65 9.50
N ALA A 76 -0.33 15.32 10.66
CA ALA A 76 0.42 15.05 11.89
C ALA A 76 0.99 13.62 11.97
N ASN A 77 0.58 12.68 11.11
CA ASN A 77 0.98 11.27 11.17
C ASN A 77 1.27 10.63 9.80
N VAL A 78 1.43 11.46 8.77
CA VAL A 78 1.98 11.08 7.46
C VAL A 78 3.08 12.05 7.07
N SER A 79 4.11 11.58 6.35
CA SER A 79 5.13 12.48 5.82
C SER A 79 4.50 13.58 4.96
N PRO A 80 5.04 14.82 5.01
CA PRO A 80 4.58 15.94 4.20
C PRO A 80 4.42 15.62 2.70
N ARG A 81 5.26 14.74 2.15
CA ARG A 81 5.20 14.33 0.74
C ARG A 81 3.97 13.48 0.41
N LEU A 82 3.37 12.85 1.41
CA LEU A 82 2.27 11.89 1.29
C LEU A 82 0.92 12.47 1.71
N VAL A 83 0.90 13.71 2.22
CA VAL A 83 -0.32 14.46 2.57
C VAL A 83 -1.35 14.53 1.42
N PRO A 84 -1.01 14.55 0.13
CA PRO A 84 -2.04 14.46 -0.92
C PRO A 84 -2.84 13.14 -0.93
N SER A 85 -2.42 12.12 -0.18
CA SER A 85 -2.98 10.76 -0.18
C SER A 85 -3.68 10.35 1.12
N LEU A 86 -4.10 11.28 1.99
CA LEU A 86 -4.67 10.97 3.32
C LEU A 86 -5.80 9.92 3.28
N ILE A 87 -6.74 10.05 2.34
CA ILE A 87 -7.85 9.09 2.21
C ILE A 87 -7.32 7.67 1.95
N ARG A 88 -6.29 7.54 1.11
CA ARG A 88 -5.66 6.25 0.79
C ARG A 88 -4.98 5.64 2.01
N PHE A 89 -4.32 6.46 2.83
CA PHE A 89 -3.72 6.01 4.10
C PHE A 89 -4.78 5.58 5.11
N ALA A 90 -5.76 6.43 5.38
CA ALA A 90 -6.84 6.11 6.32
C ALA A 90 -7.57 4.81 5.93
N GLU A 91 -7.89 4.65 4.64
CA GLU A 91 -8.53 3.44 4.13
C GLU A 91 -7.63 2.19 4.28
N THR A 92 -6.35 2.30 3.92
CA THR A 92 -5.42 1.15 4.01
C THR A 92 -5.18 0.75 5.46
N ARG A 93 -5.04 1.73 6.38
CA ARG A 93 -4.93 1.53 7.82
C ARG A 93 -6.17 0.83 8.39
N ALA A 94 -7.36 1.25 7.96
CA ALA A 94 -8.61 0.63 8.39
C ALA A 94 -8.68 -0.85 7.97
N LYS A 95 -8.37 -1.12 6.69
CA LYS A 95 -8.35 -2.48 6.14
C LYS A 95 -7.31 -3.37 6.83
N ALA A 96 -6.11 -2.86 7.04
CA ALA A 96 -5.04 -3.58 7.75
C ALA A 96 -5.50 -4.02 9.15
N ARG A 97 -6.07 -3.11 9.93
CA ARG A 97 -6.59 -3.41 11.28
C ARG A 97 -7.67 -4.48 11.27
N ALA A 98 -8.66 -4.35 10.39
CA ALA A 98 -9.72 -5.35 10.26
C ALA A 98 -9.17 -6.73 9.84
N LEU A 99 -8.22 -6.76 8.90
CA LEU A 99 -7.60 -8.00 8.44
C LEU A 99 -6.73 -8.67 9.49
N ARG A 100 -5.98 -7.91 10.30
CA ARG A 100 -5.19 -8.49 11.39
C ARG A 100 -6.08 -9.23 12.37
N ASP A 101 -7.21 -8.63 12.75
CA ASP A 101 -8.16 -9.26 13.67
C ASP A 101 -8.79 -10.50 13.01
N ALA A 102 -9.13 -10.42 11.73
CA ALA A 102 -9.67 -11.56 10.96
C ALA A 102 -8.68 -12.73 10.81
N THR A 103 -7.39 -12.42 10.71
CA THR A 103 -6.31 -13.38 10.45
C THR A 103 -5.52 -13.80 11.68
N ASN A 104 -5.86 -13.24 12.85
CA ASN A 104 -5.14 -13.44 14.12
C ASN A 104 -3.64 -13.09 14.03
N VAL A 105 -3.29 -12.05 13.28
CA VAL A 105 -1.91 -11.55 13.15
C VAL A 105 -1.68 -10.40 14.13
N GLY A 106 -0.84 -10.64 15.14
CA GLY A 106 -0.50 -9.62 16.15
C GLY A 106 0.55 -8.59 15.71
N MET A 107 1.18 -8.76 14.54
CA MET A 107 2.15 -7.80 14.01
C MET A 107 1.43 -6.59 13.40
N VAL A 108 1.88 -5.38 13.72
CA VAL A 108 1.36 -4.15 13.10
C VAL A 108 1.68 -4.16 11.60
N ALA A 109 0.74 -3.71 10.76
CA ALA A 109 1.02 -3.58 9.34
C ALA A 109 1.96 -2.40 9.07
N LEU A 110 2.87 -2.55 8.11
CA LEU A 110 3.81 -1.51 7.73
C LEU A 110 3.09 -0.21 7.33
N GLU A 111 1.98 -0.35 6.62
CA GLU A 111 1.14 0.76 6.14
C GLU A 111 0.37 1.47 7.28
N GLU A 112 0.40 0.91 8.50
CA GLU A 112 -0.12 1.56 9.70
C GLU A 112 0.88 2.45 10.42
N LEU A 113 2.16 2.38 10.05
CA LEU A 113 3.16 3.22 10.68
C LEU A 113 3.00 4.69 10.28
N ASP A 114 3.53 5.54 11.14
CA ASP A 114 3.78 6.93 10.79
C ASP A 114 4.88 6.92 9.73
N HIS A 115 4.56 7.44 8.56
CA HIS A 115 5.46 7.39 7.42
C HIS A 115 6.41 8.58 7.50
N ASP A 116 7.34 8.57 8.43
CA ASP A 116 8.47 9.50 8.41
C ASP A 116 9.49 9.02 7.37
N ASP A 117 10.30 9.92 6.81
CA ASP A 117 11.20 9.63 5.67
C ASP A 117 12.11 8.40 5.91
N ASP A 118 12.46 8.11 7.17
CA ASP A 118 13.29 6.96 7.57
C ASP A 118 12.58 5.59 7.48
N THR A 119 11.26 5.55 7.64
CA THR A 119 10.48 4.30 7.59
C THR A 119 10.32 3.78 6.15
N MET A 120 10.09 4.69 5.19
CA MET A 120 9.94 4.39 3.77
C MET A 120 11.27 3.94 3.12
N GLY A 121 12.39 4.58 3.48
CA GLY A 121 13.71 4.24 2.92
C GLY A 121 14.15 2.81 3.26
N ARG A 122 13.73 2.28 4.41
CA ARG A 122 14.10 0.95 4.89
C ARG A 122 13.18 -0.16 4.39
N ALA A 123 11.90 0.12 4.19
CA ALA A 123 10.97 -0.81 3.55
C ALA A 123 11.41 -1.17 2.12
N ASN A 124 11.95 -0.19 1.38
CA ASN A 124 12.40 -0.38 0.00
C ASN A 124 13.74 -1.15 -0.11
N ALA A 125 14.56 -1.16 0.95
CA ALA A 125 15.82 -1.91 0.98
C ALA A 125 15.61 -3.43 1.16
N ASN A 126 14.52 -3.85 1.80
CA ASN A 126 14.15 -5.26 1.98
C ASN A 126 13.18 -5.78 0.89
N GLY A 127 12.47 -4.89 0.20
CA GLY A 127 11.64 -5.23 -0.95
C GLY A 127 12.50 -5.33 -2.22
N GLY A 128 13.25 -6.43 -2.36
CA GLY A 128 14.04 -6.75 -3.55
C GLY A 128 13.19 -6.80 -4.82
N HIS A 129 12.88 -5.62 -5.38
CA HIS A 129 12.60 -5.47 -6.79
C HIS A 129 13.95 -5.64 -7.47
N GLY A 130 14.16 -6.81 -8.08
CA GLY A 130 15.33 -7.08 -8.91
C GLY A 130 15.63 -5.87 -9.79
N ALA A 131 16.90 -5.47 -9.81
CA ALA A 131 17.39 -4.37 -10.62
C ALA A 131 16.72 -4.40 -11.99
N ARG A 132 15.91 -3.37 -12.27
CA ARG A 132 15.38 -3.17 -13.62
C ARG A 132 16.63 -3.01 -14.51
N PRO A 133 16.85 -3.85 -15.54
CA PRO A 133 17.98 -3.61 -16.43
C PRO A 133 17.84 -2.21 -17.01
N GLU A 134 18.92 -1.45 -16.92
CA GLU A 134 19.03 -0.10 -17.44
C GLU A 134 18.56 -0.11 -18.90
N ALA A 135 17.45 0.58 -19.18
CA ALA A 135 16.89 0.62 -20.51
C ALA A 135 17.90 1.30 -21.43
N ALA A 136 18.31 0.59 -22.50
CA ALA A 136 19.21 1.13 -23.51
C ALA A 136 18.69 2.48 -24.03
N PRO A 137 19.59 3.44 -24.33
CA PRO A 137 19.18 4.76 -24.82
C PRO A 137 18.39 4.61 -26.12
N PRO A 138 17.37 5.47 -26.35
CA PRO A 138 16.56 5.39 -27.55
C PRO A 138 17.43 5.62 -28.79
N PRO A 139 17.15 4.93 -29.92
CA PRO A 139 17.92 5.09 -31.13
C PRO A 139 17.79 6.53 -31.66
N GLU A 140 18.94 7.13 -32.00
CA GLU A 140 18.98 8.45 -32.64
C GLU A 140 18.20 8.43 -33.95
N ARG A 141 17.24 9.34 -34.07
CA ARG A 141 16.50 9.53 -35.32
C ARG A 141 17.46 10.15 -36.35
N PRO A 142 17.60 9.58 -37.55
CA PRO A 142 18.45 10.19 -38.57
C PRO A 142 17.88 11.57 -38.95
N ARG A 143 18.75 12.60 -38.88
CA ARG A 143 18.44 13.95 -39.32
C ARG A 143 18.12 13.89 -40.82
N ARG A 144 16.90 14.26 -41.21
CA ARG A 144 16.58 14.47 -42.64
C ARG A 144 17.33 15.70 -43.11
N ASN A 145 18.25 15.53 -44.05
CA ASN A 145 18.86 16.64 -44.78
C ASN A 145 17.82 17.29 -45.70
N ALA A 146 17.77 18.62 -45.72
CA ALA A 146 16.80 19.43 -46.44
C ALA A 146 17.08 19.55 -47.96
N GLN A 147 17.47 18.45 -48.62
CA GLN A 147 17.83 18.49 -50.06
C GLN A 147 16.97 17.62 -50.99
N ASP A 148 16.07 16.77 -50.49
CA ASP A 148 15.22 15.90 -51.34
C ASP A 148 13.80 16.45 -51.60
N ALA A 149 13.65 17.76 -51.75
CA ALA A 149 12.38 18.41 -52.09
C ALA A 149 12.32 18.98 -53.52
N ALA A 150 13.18 18.51 -54.43
CA ALA A 150 13.21 18.96 -55.82
C ALA A 150 13.42 17.79 -56.79
N HIS A 151 12.39 16.97 -56.99
CA HIS A 151 12.09 16.30 -58.27
C HIS A 151 10.85 15.40 -58.13
N ARG A 152 9.65 16.01 -58.23
CA ARG A 152 8.46 15.39 -58.83
C ARG A 152 7.61 16.52 -59.44
N LEU A 153 7.87 16.81 -60.71
CA LEU A 153 6.85 17.26 -61.66
C LEU A 153 6.14 16.01 -62.17
#